data_AF-A0A7V7ZK82-F1
#
_entry.id   AF-A0A7V7ZK82-F1
#
_cell.length_a   1.000
_cell.length_b   1.000
_cell.length_c   1.000
_cell.angle_alpha   90.00
_cell.angle_beta   90.00
_cell.angle_gamma   90.00
#
_symmetry.space_group_name_H-M   'P 1'
#
loop_
_entity.id
_entity.type
_entity.pdbx_description
1 polymer ?
#
loop_
_entity_poly.entity_id
_entity_poly.type
_entity_poly.pdbx_seq_one_letter_code
_entity_poly.pdbx_strand_id
1 'polypeptide(L)'
;MSQGDDLRSDSYQLLDQLLKDASAGPNREELLQRYTEQLVLMNNYYSHKLLDELLAETKTRLDARLAPDPLQQTVASVQTTFQDIWKNIWGQ
;
A
#
# COMPACT_ATOMS: atom_id res chain seq x y z
N MET A 1 -12.87 2.79 -5.45
CA MET A 1 -11.95 3.74 -4.80
C MET A 1 -10.56 3.15 -4.94
N SER A 2 -9.58 3.93 -5.42
CA SER A 2 -8.23 3.40 -5.62
C SER A 2 -7.58 3.20 -4.25
N GLN A 3 -6.79 2.15 -4.06
CA GLN A 3 -6.16 1.85 -2.77
C GLN A 3 -5.18 2.94 -2.31
N GLY A 4 -4.62 3.69 -3.26
CA GLY A 4 -3.85 4.91 -2.99
C GLY A 4 -4.71 6.06 -2.47
N ASP A 5 -6.00 6.08 -2.78
CA ASP A 5 -6.96 7.03 -2.20
C ASP A 5 -7.25 6.68 -0.73
N ASP A 6 -7.34 5.38 -0.40
CA ASP A 6 -7.59 4.91 0.97
C ASP A 6 -6.40 5.20 1.90
N LEU A 7 -5.17 4.86 1.49
CA LEU A 7 -3.95 5.21 2.25
C LEU A 7 -3.82 6.72 2.46
N ARG A 8 -4.10 7.51 1.42
CA ARG A 8 -4.02 8.98 1.49
C ARG A 8 -5.09 9.54 2.44
N SER A 9 -6.31 9.01 2.38
CA SER A 9 -7.42 9.40 3.27
C SER A 9 -7.10 9.10 4.72
N ASP A 10 -6.62 7.88 5.02
CA ASP A 10 -6.27 7.47 6.38
C ASP A 10 -5.07 8.25 6.92
N SER A 11 -4.07 8.52 6.06
CA SER A 11 -2.94 9.40 6.40
C SER A 11 -3.40 10.79 6.77
N TYR A 12 -4.34 11.36 6.01
CA TYR A 12 -4.89 12.67 6.29
C TYR A 12 -5.61 12.71 7.65
N GLN A 13 -6.43 11.70 7.94
CA GLN A 13 -7.12 11.58 9.23
C GLN A 13 -6.15 11.46 10.40
N LEU A 14 -5.08 10.67 10.24
CA LEU A 14 -4.05 10.49 11.26
C LEU A 14 -3.30 11.79 11.54
N LEU A 15 -2.98 12.56 10.50
CA LEU A 15 -2.33 13.87 10.63
C LEU A 15 -3.25 14.92 11.25
N ASP A 16 -4.54 14.93 10.89
CA ASP A 16 -5.54 15.81 11.52
C ASP A 16 -5.66 15.52 13.02
N GLN A 17 -5.62 14.24 13.41
CA GLN A 17 -5.63 13.86 14.82
C GLN A 17 -4.34 14.29 15.55
N LEU A 18 -3.17 14.16 14.92
CA LEU A 18 -1.91 14.68 15.48
C LEU A 18 -2.01 16.19 15.76
N LEU A 19 -2.59 16.97 14.84
CA LEU A 19 -2.74 18.41 15.00
C LEU A 19 -3.69 18.77 16.15
N LYS A 20 -4.78 18.02 16.32
CA LYS A 20 -5.70 18.18 17.45
C LYS A 20 -5.01 17.87 18.78
N ASP A 21 -4.30 16.74 18.86
CA ASP A 21 -3.63 16.32 20.08
C ASP A 21 -2.46 17.25 20.45
N ALA A 22 -1.73 17.76 19.46
CA ALA A 22 -0.64 18.73 19.65
C ALA A 22 -1.12 20.06 20.25
N SER A 23 -2.39 20.43 20.02
CA SER A 23 -3.00 21.62 20.63
C SER A 23 -3.35 21.44 22.12
N ALA A 24 -3.37 20.20 22.62
CA ALA A 24 -3.87 19.86 23.95
C ALA A 24 -2.78 19.77 25.04
N GLY A 25 -1.49 19.79 24.71
CA GLY A 25 -0.44 19.72 25.75
C GLY A 25 1.02 19.72 25.26
N PRO A 26 1.99 19.83 26.19
CA PRO A 26 3.39 20.12 25.87
C PRO A 26 4.23 18.91 25.41
N ASN A 27 3.71 17.67 25.43
CA ASN A 27 4.49 16.47 25.12
C ASN A 27 4.61 16.19 23.62
N ARG A 28 5.17 17.16 22.89
CA ARG A 28 5.33 17.14 21.44
C ARG A 28 6.17 15.96 20.95
N GLU A 29 7.22 15.59 21.67
CA GLU A 29 8.14 14.52 21.27
C GLU A 29 7.48 13.14 21.36
N GLU A 30 6.75 12.87 22.45
CA GLU A 30 5.96 11.64 22.61
C GLU A 30 4.87 11.51 21.54
N LEU A 31 4.17 12.63 21.24
CA LEU A 31 3.18 12.66 20.17
C LEU A 31 3.82 12.35 18.81
N LEU A 32 4.93 13.01 18.46
CA LEU A 32 5.63 12.76 17.21
C LEU A 32 6.08 11.30 17.09
N GLN A 33 6.63 10.72 18.15
CA GLN A 33 7.01 9.32 18.16
C GLN A 33 5.80 8.40 17.90
N ARG A 34 4.74 8.57 18.68
CA ARG A 34 3.53 7.73 18.59
C ARG A 34 2.87 7.82 17.21
N TYR A 35 2.79 9.00 16.63
CA TYR A 35 2.17 9.18 15.30
C TYR A 35 3.09 8.70 14.17
N THR A 36 4.41 8.80 14.33
CA THR A 36 5.38 8.21 13.39
C THR A 36 5.26 6.69 13.37
N GLU A 37 5.16 6.05 14.53
CA GLU A 37 4.94 4.59 14.62
C GLU A 37 3.64 4.17 13.94
N GLN A 38 2.55 4.92 14.13
CA GLN A 38 1.27 4.65 13.47
C GLN A 38 1.36 4.81 11.94
N LEU A 39 2.05 5.84 11.44
CA LEU A 39 2.29 6.02 10.00
C LEU A 39 3.06 4.83 9.40
N VAL A 40 4.09 4.35 10.11
CA VAL A 40 4.88 3.18 9.66
C VAL A 40 4.03 1.92 9.62
N LEU A 41 3.22 1.66 10.66
CA LEU A 41 2.33 0.51 10.70
C LEU A 41 1.29 0.56 9.58
N MET A 42 0.70 1.72 9.34
CA MET A 42 -0.26 1.92 8.26
C MET A 42 0.38 1.70 6.88
N ASN A 43 1.57 2.25 6.63
CA ASN A 43 2.30 2.03 5.39
C ASN A 43 2.61 0.53 5.18
N ASN A 44 3.02 -0.17 6.23
CA ASN A 44 3.27 -1.62 6.17
C ASN A 44 1.98 -2.38 5.87
N TYR A 45 0.86 -2.05 6.51
CA TYR A 45 -0.44 -2.69 6.27
C TYR A 45 -0.87 -2.57 4.80
N TYR A 46 -0.85 -1.35 4.25
CA TYR A 46 -1.23 -1.12 2.86
C TYR A 46 -0.25 -1.77 1.88
N SER A 47 1.05 -1.81 2.20
CA SER A 47 2.06 -2.52 1.39
C SER A 47 1.81 -4.04 1.39
N HIS A 48 1.50 -4.64 2.53
CA HIS A 48 1.17 -6.07 2.62
C HIS A 48 -0.12 -6.41 1.88
N LYS A 49 -1.16 -5.61 2.06
CA LYS A 49 -2.44 -5.78 1.36
C LYS A 49 -2.25 -5.78 -0.16
N LEU A 50 -1.45 -4.85 -0.68
CA LEU A 50 -1.11 -4.77 -2.09
C LEU A 50 -0.36 -6.01 -2.59
N LEU A 51 0.61 -6.50 -1.81
CA LEU A 51 1.34 -7.73 -2.14
C LEU A 51 0.42 -8.96 -2.16
N ASP A 52 -0.52 -9.05 -1.22
CA ASP A 52 -1.49 -10.14 -1.16
C ASP A 52 -2.42 -10.13 -2.38
N GLU A 53 -2.88 -8.95 -2.80
CA GLU A 53 -3.69 -8.79 -4.01
C GLU A 53 -2.91 -9.20 -5.27
N LEU A 54 -1.64 -8.78 -5.37
CA LEU A 54 -0.74 -9.20 -6.45
C LEU A 54 -0.55 -10.72 -6.50
N LEU A 55 -0.34 -11.34 -5.34
CA LEU A 55 -0.21 -12.79 -5.21
C LEU A 55 -1.50 -13.50 -5.62
N ALA A 56 -2.65 -13.01 -5.17
CA ALA A 56 -3.95 -13.56 -5.52
C ALA A 56 -4.24 -13.46 -7.02
N GLU A 57 -3.94 -12.32 -7.65
CA GLU A 57 -4.11 -12.14 -9.09
C GLU A 57 -3.14 -13.03 -9.88
N THR A 58 -1.87 -13.10 -9.46
CA THR A 58 -0.87 -13.97 -10.09
C THR A 58 -1.29 -15.43 -10.03
N LYS A 59 -1.79 -15.89 -8.86
CA LYS A 59 -2.29 -17.25 -8.68
C LYS A 59 -3.50 -17.52 -9.57
N THR A 60 -4.49 -16.63 -9.58
CA THR A 60 -5.68 -16.76 -10.43
C THR A 60 -5.33 -16.87 -11.91
N ARG A 61 -4.35 -16.07 -12.37
CA ARG A 61 -3.87 -16.11 -13.75
C ARG A 61 -3.03 -17.35 -14.06
N LEU A 62 -2.24 -17.84 -13.11
CA LEU A 62 -1.48 -19.09 -13.24
C LEU A 62 -2.43 -20.28 -13.36
N ASP A 63 -3.45 -20.35 -12.51
CA ASP A 63 -4.47 -21.39 -12.52
C ASP A 63 -5.28 -21.37 -13.83
N ALA A 64 -5.61 -20.18 -14.35
CA ALA A 64 -6.25 -20.02 -15.66
C ALA A 64 -5.35 -20.41 -16.86
N ARG A 65 -4.02 -20.47 -16.66
CA ARG A 65 -3.01 -20.68 -17.70
C ARG A 65 -2.31 -22.04 -17.62
N LEU A 66 -2.69 -22.96 -16.74
CA LEU A 66 -2.23 -24.37 -16.80
C LEU A 66 -2.77 -25.16 -18.02
N ALA A 67 -3.34 -24.47 -19.02
CA ALA A 67 -3.48 -24.93 -20.40
C ALA A 67 -2.17 -24.67 -21.19
N PRO A 68 -1.81 -25.50 -22.20
CA PRO A 68 -0.49 -26.13 -22.31
C PRO A 68 0.77 -25.28 -22.54
N ASP A 69 0.73 -23.95 -22.71
CA ASP A 69 1.93 -23.15 -23.06
C ASP A 69 1.89 -21.69 -22.54
N PRO A 70 2.50 -21.33 -21.36
CA PRO A 70 2.59 -19.89 -21.05
C PRO A 70 3.66 -19.36 -20.05
N LEU A 71 4.74 -20.06 -19.66
CA LEU A 71 5.63 -19.56 -18.58
C LEU A 71 6.27 -18.17 -18.82
N GLN A 72 6.66 -17.83 -20.05
CA GLN A 72 7.24 -16.49 -20.34
C GLN A 72 6.20 -15.36 -20.29
N GLN A 73 4.94 -15.63 -20.61
CA GLN A 73 3.87 -14.63 -20.50
C GLN A 73 3.51 -14.34 -19.04
N THR A 74 3.74 -15.28 -18.13
CA THR A 74 3.51 -15.09 -16.69
C THR A 74 4.52 -14.08 -16.13
N VAL A 75 5.80 -14.22 -16.45
CA VAL A 75 6.87 -13.30 -15.97
C VAL A 75 6.67 -11.88 -16.51
N ALA A 76 6.34 -11.75 -17.80
CA ALA A 76 6.08 -10.45 -18.42
C ALA A 76 4.86 -9.75 -17.79
N SER A 77 3.78 -10.48 -17.51
CA SER A 77 2.57 -9.90 -16.91
C SER A 77 2.82 -9.46 -15.46
N VAL A 78 3.54 -10.25 -14.65
CA VAL A 78 3.88 -9.86 -13.26
C VAL A 78 4.76 -8.61 -13.26
N GLN A 79 5.72 -8.52 -14.19
CA GLN A 79 6.53 -7.31 -14.36
C GLN A 79 5.69 -6.09 -14.73
N THR A 80 4.72 -6.22 -15.64
CA THR A 80 3.84 -5.09 -16.01
C THR A 80 2.96 -4.66 -14.83
N THR A 81 2.34 -5.60 -14.10
CA THR A 81 1.51 -5.25 -12.94
C THR A 81 2.33 -4.58 -11.85
N PHE A 82 3.55 -5.08 -11.57
CA PHE A 82 4.47 -4.44 -10.64
C PHE A 82 4.86 -3.02 -11.11
N GLN A 83 5.14 -2.83 -12.40
CA GLN A 83 5.46 -1.53 -12.97
C GLN A 83 4.30 -0.53 -12.91
N ASP A 84 3.06 -0.98 -13.19
CA ASP A 84 1.88 -0.13 -13.14
C ASP A 84 1.55 0.29 -11.71
N ILE A 85 1.74 -0.60 -10.74
CA ILE A 85 1.61 -0.29 -9.32
C ILE A 85 2.71 0.66 -8.86
N TRP A 86 3.95 0.41 -9.26
CA TRP A 86 5.07 1.30 -8.94
C TRP A 86 4.82 2.71 -9.49
N LYS A 87 4.29 2.83 -10.71
CA LYS A 87 3.84 4.10 -11.28
C LYS A 87 2.68 4.72 -10.51
N ASN A 88 1.67 3.96 -10.10
CA ASN A 88 0.55 4.52 -9.34
C ASN A 88 0.93 5.01 -7.92
N ILE A 89 1.98 4.44 -7.32
CA ILE A 89 2.44 4.83 -5.97
C ILE A 89 3.48 5.97 -6.05
N TRP A 90 4.40 5.90 -7.02
CA TRP A 90 5.58 6.78 -7.08
C TRP A 90 5.63 7.69 -8.30
N GLY A 91 4.76 7.50 -9.29
CA GLY A 91 4.70 8.27 -10.53
C GLY A 91 3.55 9.28 -10.53
N GLN A 92 3.88 10.53 -10.86
CA GLN A 92 2.95 11.46 -11.50
C GLN A 92 2.62 10.99 -12.92
#